data_AF-A0A2V6ZB01-F1
#
_entry.id   AF-A0A2V6ZB01-F1
#
_cell.length_a   1.000
_cell.length_b   1.000
_cell.length_c   1.000
_cell.angle_alpha   90.00
_cell.angle_beta   90.00
_cell.angle_gamma   90.00
#
_symmetry.space_group_name_H-M   'P 1'
#
loop_
_entity.id
_entity.type
_entity.pdbx_description
1 polymer ?
#
loop_
_entity_poly.entity_id
_entity_poly.type
_entity_poly.pdbx_seq_one_letter_code
_entity_poly.pdbx_strand_id
1 'polypeptide(L)'
;MCKRTVKLGIGLPLVLALLVHWFVDQTHECVARPAVPSTRTTPGRALASAVRSAYDGIIGESPQMAEIFARIDKVAVGDVNVCIHGESGTGKELIARAIHYASPRRDRPLITLDCTTIPEGLMESHLFGHVRGAFTGATEHREGVFALAHTGSLFIDELGELSPRLQAKLLRVIQTREFSKVGGTKPIRTDIRLITATNKDLEAAVAEGTFREDLYYRVAVFMIKVPALRERPEDIPHLVDHFLRRFAGLY
;
A
#
# COMPACT_ATOMS: atom_id res chain seq x y z
N MET A 1 5.08 57.43 -33.12
CA MET A 1 6.43 57.26 -32.54
C MET A 1 6.29 56.54 -31.18
N CYS A 2 7.22 55.71 -30.67
CA CYS A 2 8.60 56.00 -30.22
C CYS A 2 8.65 57.17 -29.20
N LYS A 3 9.31 57.10 -28.03
CA LYS A 3 10.18 56.07 -27.39
C LYS A 3 10.15 56.25 -25.84
N ARG A 4 10.38 55.14 -25.09
CA ARG A 4 11.26 54.90 -23.89
C ARG A 4 11.54 56.07 -22.88
N THR A 5 11.85 55.88 -21.58
CA THR A 5 12.55 54.76 -20.89
C THR A 5 12.43 54.82 -19.34
N VAL A 6 12.15 53.68 -18.67
CA VAL A 6 12.90 53.08 -17.50
C VAL A 6 13.39 53.97 -16.34
N LYS A 7 12.97 53.76 -15.06
CA LYS A 7 13.55 52.94 -13.93
C LYS A 7 12.69 53.25 -12.65
N LEU A 8 12.64 52.54 -11.50
CA LEU A 8 13.10 51.22 -10.98
C LEU A 8 12.25 50.85 -9.72
N GLY A 9 12.29 49.58 -9.24
CA GLY A 9 11.74 49.13 -7.93
C GLY A 9 11.02 47.78 -8.07
N ILE A 10 11.58 46.62 -7.72
CA ILE A 10 11.86 46.08 -6.36
C ILE A 10 10.57 46.09 -5.50
N GLY A 11 10.00 44.95 -5.08
CA GLY A 11 10.30 43.55 -5.40
C GLY A 11 9.66 42.59 -4.39
N LEU A 12 8.73 41.72 -4.81
CA LEU A 12 7.88 40.95 -3.89
C LEU A 12 7.90 39.40 -4.09
N PRO A 13 9.05 38.71 -3.99
CA PRO A 13 9.14 37.26 -4.17
C PRO A 13 8.84 36.43 -2.90
N LEU A 14 8.81 37.05 -1.72
CA LEU A 14 8.92 36.35 -0.43
C LEU A 14 7.73 35.47 -0.03
N VAL A 15 6.51 35.80 -0.48
CA VAL A 15 5.31 35.01 -0.12
C VAL A 15 5.20 33.73 -0.95
N LEU A 16 5.66 33.75 -2.21
CA LEU A 16 5.59 32.59 -3.09
C LEU A 16 6.72 31.57 -2.80
N ALA A 17 7.88 32.03 -2.33
CA ALA A 17 9.00 31.18 -1.97
C ALA A 17 8.66 30.19 -0.83
N LEU A 18 7.93 30.64 0.20
CA LEU A 18 7.51 29.81 1.34
C LEU A 18 6.57 28.67 0.92
N LEU A 19 5.73 28.88 -0.10
CA LEU A 19 4.79 27.88 -0.62
C LEU A 19 5.49 26.80 -1.46
N VAL A 20 6.58 27.14 -2.16
CA VAL A 20 7.38 26.16 -2.92
C VAL A 20 8.28 25.33 -2.00
N HIS A 21 8.84 25.94 -0.95
CA HIS A 21 9.80 25.25 -0.07
C HIS A 21 9.17 24.15 0.80
N TRP A 22 7.85 24.17 1.02
CA TRP A 22 7.14 23.14 1.79
C TRP A 22 6.88 21.84 1.00
N PHE A 23 6.95 21.88 -0.34
CA PHE A 23 6.51 20.76 -1.20
C PHE A 23 7.65 19.84 -1.69
N VAL A 24 8.89 20.08 -1.25
CA VAL A 24 10.09 19.37 -1.76
C VAL A 24 10.75 18.47 -0.70
N ASP A 25 10.34 18.55 0.56
CA ASP A 25 11.10 18.04 1.72
C ASP A 25 10.45 16.81 2.42
N GLN A 26 9.81 15.91 1.66
CA GLN A 26 9.16 14.69 2.17
C GLN A 26 9.64 13.37 1.53
N THR A 27 10.94 13.24 1.25
CA THR A 27 11.52 11.98 0.70
C THR A 27 12.72 11.41 1.45
N HIS A 28 13.26 12.10 2.48
CA HIS A 28 14.46 11.65 3.20
C HIS A 28 14.41 11.85 4.72
N GLU A 29 13.52 11.13 5.42
CA GLU A 29 13.73 10.88 6.86
C GLU A 29 13.37 9.45 7.29
N CYS A 30 14.24 8.50 6.92
CA CYS A 30 14.24 7.16 7.49
C CYS A 30 14.75 7.21 8.95
N VAL A 31 13.90 7.64 9.88
CA VAL A 31 14.23 7.74 11.32
C VAL A 31 14.43 6.34 11.91
N ALA A 32 15.67 5.85 11.84
CA ALA A 32 16.09 4.66 12.57
C ALA A 32 15.95 4.91 14.08
N ARG A 33 15.04 4.17 14.74
CA ARG A 33 14.91 4.15 16.20
C ARG A 33 15.58 2.90 16.77
N PRO A 34 16.24 2.98 17.95
CA PRO A 34 17.05 1.90 18.47
C PRO A 34 16.21 0.72 18.94
N ALA A 35 16.79 -0.48 18.85
CA ALA A 35 16.20 -1.70 19.40
C ALA A 35 16.00 -1.57 20.92
N VAL A 36 14.82 -1.92 21.42
CA VAL A 36 14.49 -1.88 22.85
C VAL A 36 15.23 -3.03 23.57
N PRO A 37 16.04 -2.77 24.62
CA PRO A 37 16.73 -3.81 25.35
C PRO A 37 15.77 -4.61 26.23
N SER A 38 15.91 -5.94 26.23
CA SER A 38 15.13 -6.85 27.07
C SER A 38 15.60 -6.83 28.54
N THR A 39 14.97 -5.99 29.35
CA THR A 39 15.19 -5.95 30.81
C THR A 39 14.42 -7.07 31.54
N ARG A 40 14.95 -7.49 32.70
CA ARG A 40 14.56 -8.74 33.37
C ARG A 40 13.41 -8.57 34.38
N THR A 41 12.78 -9.70 34.69
CA THR A 41 11.56 -9.91 35.49
C THR A 41 11.62 -9.41 36.92
N THR A 42 10.48 -8.89 37.41
CA THR A 42 10.10 -8.92 38.84
C THR A 42 8.66 -9.45 38.95
N PRO A 43 8.38 -10.54 39.70
CA PRO A 43 7.05 -11.14 39.75
C PRO A 43 6.15 -10.48 40.82
N GLY A 44 5.02 -9.88 40.43
CA GLY A 44 4.20 -9.11 41.37
C GLY A 44 2.79 -8.70 40.92
N ARG A 45 1.87 -9.67 40.82
CA ARG A 45 0.41 -9.49 41.07
C ARG A 45 -0.36 -8.44 40.24
N ALA A 46 -0.53 -8.68 38.93
CA ALA A 46 -1.72 -8.24 38.19
C ALA A 46 -1.97 -9.13 36.95
N LEU A 47 -3.02 -9.96 36.96
CA LEU A 47 -3.38 -10.82 35.83
C LEU A 47 -4.29 -10.05 34.84
N ALA A 48 -3.74 -8.98 34.28
CA ALA A 48 -4.31 -8.18 33.18
C ALA A 48 -3.21 -7.95 32.12
N SER A 49 -2.47 -9.01 31.83
CA SER A 49 -1.15 -8.95 31.21
C SER A 49 -1.20 -8.86 29.69
N ALA A 50 -1.39 -7.63 29.20
CA ALA A 50 -0.73 -7.10 28.01
C ALA A 50 -0.59 -8.05 26.81
N VAL A 51 -1.70 -8.35 26.14
CA VAL A 51 -1.65 -8.61 24.69
C VAL A 51 -1.37 -7.26 24.01
N ARG A 52 -0.09 -6.86 24.00
CA ARG A 52 0.36 -5.85 23.03
C ARG A 52 0.04 -6.40 21.65
N SER A 53 -0.59 -5.61 20.80
CA SER A 53 -0.88 -6.02 19.43
C SER A 53 0.35 -6.63 18.78
N ALA A 54 0.21 -7.86 18.27
CA ALA A 54 1.30 -8.59 17.62
C ALA A 54 1.79 -7.91 16.34
N TYR A 55 0.99 -6.96 15.82
CA TYR A 55 1.19 -6.28 14.55
C TYR A 55 1.01 -4.78 14.74
N ASP A 56 2.11 -4.03 14.70
CA ASP A 56 2.15 -2.62 15.08
C ASP A 56 1.12 -1.78 14.28
N GLY A 57 0.20 -1.17 15.01
CA GLY A 57 -0.93 -0.41 14.45
C GLY A 57 -2.26 -1.17 14.26
N ILE A 58 -2.31 -2.50 14.26
CA ILE A 58 -3.61 -3.23 14.23
C ILE A 58 -4.22 -3.24 15.64
N ILE A 59 -5.53 -2.97 15.74
CA ILE A 59 -6.29 -2.95 16.99
C ILE A 59 -7.42 -3.97 16.87
N GLY A 60 -7.52 -4.84 17.86
CA GLY A 60 -8.60 -5.83 18.01
C GLY A 60 -8.19 -6.98 18.91
N GLU A 61 -9.11 -7.41 19.76
CA GLU A 61 -8.97 -8.55 20.69
C GLU A 61 -10.09 -9.58 20.48
N SER A 62 -11.03 -9.32 19.57
CA SER A 62 -12.09 -10.24 19.16
C SER A 62 -11.54 -11.58 18.62
N PRO A 63 -12.23 -12.72 18.85
CA PRO A 63 -11.87 -14.03 18.29
C PRO A 63 -11.68 -14.01 16.75
N GLN A 64 -12.46 -13.19 16.06
CA GLN A 64 -12.40 -12.96 14.62
C GLN A 64 -11.04 -12.35 14.21
N MET A 65 -10.54 -11.37 14.97
CA MET A 65 -9.21 -10.79 14.75
C MET A 65 -8.10 -11.76 15.16
N ALA A 66 -8.29 -12.58 16.20
CA ALA A 66 -7.34 -13.63 16.58
C ALA A 66 -7.15 -14.67 15.46
N GLU A 67 -8.22 -15.07 14.76
CA GLU A 67 -8.11 -15.95 13.59
C GLU A 67 -7.35 -15.26 12.44
N ILE A 68 -7.57 -13.96 12.22
CA ILE A 68 -6.84 -13.17 11.21
C ILE A 68 -5.35 -13.11 11.54
N PHE A 69 -4.96 -12.88 12.80
CA PHE A 69 -3.55 -12.89 13.20
C PHE A 69 -2.90 -14.27 12.93
N ALA A 70 -3.55 -15.37 13.30
CA ALA A 70 -3.06 -16.71 12.99
C ALA A 70 -2.97 -17.01 11.47
N ARG A 71 -3.87 -16.44 10.66
CA ARG A 71 -3.79 -16.50 9.19
C ARG A 71 -2.62 -15.67 8.65
N ILE A 72 -2.33 -14.50 9.22
CA ILE A 72 -1.16 -13.67 8.86
C ILE A 72 0.13 -14.42 9.21
N ASP A 73 0.27 -14.94 10.44
CA ASP A 73 1.45 -15.70 10.89
C ASP A 73 1.75 -16.86 9.92
N LYS A 74 0.72 -17.64 9.58
CA LYS A 74 0.81 -18.79 8.67
C LYS A 74 1.22 -18.41 7.25
N VAL A 75 0.72 -17.29 6.72
CA VAL A 75 0.97 -16.89 5.33
C VAL A 75 2.25 -16.08 5.17
N ALA A 76 2.68 -15.33 6.19
CA ALA A 76 3.83 -14.44 6.14
C ALA A 76 5.14 -15.19 5.82
N VAL A 77 5.31 -16.40 6.35
CA VAL A 77 6.50 -17.26 6.14
C VAL A 77 6.70 -17.67 4.67
N GLY A 78 5.62 -17.85 3.91
CA GLY A 78 5.67 -18.22 2.49
C GLY A 78 5.66 -17.02 1.54
N ASP A 79 6.08 -17.22 0.29
CA ASP A 79 6.05 -16.18 -0.77
C ASP A 79 4.78 -16.24 -1.64
N VAL A 80 3.68 -16.78 -1.09
CA VAL A 80 2.41 -16.89 -1.80
C VAL A 80 1.71 -15.54 -1.92
N ASN A 81 0.97 -15.37 -3.02
CA ASN A 81 0.09 -14.23 -3.25
C ASN A 81 -1.07 -14.26 -2.25
N VAL A 82 -1.41 -13.11 -1.67
CA VAL A 82 -2.45 -12.97 -0.65
C VAL A 82 -3.51 -11.98 -1.10
N CYS A 83 -4.79 -12.34 -0.98
CA CYS A 83 -5.92 -11.47 -1.24
C CYS A 83 -6.69 -11.16 0.05
N ILE A 84 -6.81 -9.88 0.38
CA ILE A 84 -7.48 -9.36 1.58
C ILE A 84 -8.85 -8.81 1.15
N HIS A 85 -9.90 -9.58 1.36
CA HIS A 85 -11.27 -9.15 1.05
C HIS A 85 -11.93 -8.52 2.28
N GLY A 86 -12.53 -7.34 2.11
CA GLY A 86 -13.26 -6.66 3.18
C GLY A 86 -13.68 -5.24 2.80
N GLU A 87 -14.63 -4.69 3.56
CA GLU A 87 -15.18 -3.35 3.32
C GLU A 87 -14.10 -2.25 3.40
N SER A 88 -14.37 -1.08 2.82
CA SER A 88 -13.49 0.07 2.97
C SER A 88 -13.40 0.50 4.45
N GLY A 89 -12.25 1.03 4.87
CA GLY A 89 -11.99 1.43 6.26
C GLY A 89 -11.76 0.29 7.26
N THR A 90 -11.88 -0.98 6.88
CA THR A 90 -11.72 -2.14 7.81
C THR A 90 -10.28 -2.41 8.28
N GLY A 91 -9.28 -1.69 7.75
CA GLY A 91 -7.86 -1.84 8.11
C GLY A 91 -7.04 -2.73 7.17
N LYS A 92 -7.50 -2.96 5.93
CA LYS A 92 -6.84 -3.82 4.92
C LYS A 92 -5.35 -3.52 4.72
N GLU A 93 -4.98 -2.24 4.64
CA GLU A 93 -3.58 -1.81 4.51
C GLU A 93 -2.69 -2.23 5.71
N LEU A 94 -3.23 -2.18 6.93
CA LEU A 94 -2.50 -2.60 8.13
C LEU A 94 -2.25 -4.11 8.11
N ILE A 95 -3.22 -4.89 7.63
CA ILE A 95 -3.06 -6.34 7.41
C ILE A 95 -2.03 -6.62 6.31
N ALA A 96 -1.98 -5.84 5.23
CA ALA A 96 -0.95 -5.95 4.20
C ALA A 96 0.46 -5.64 4.74
N ARG A 97 0.59 -4.58 5.55
CA ARG A 97 1.84 -4.23 6.27
C ARG A 97 2.25 -5.35 7.23
N ALA A 98 1.30 -5.91 7.98
CA ALA A 98 1.52 -7.04 8.89
C ALA A 98 2.10 -8.27 8.17
N ILE A 99 1.47 -8.71 7.07
CA ILE A 99 1.95 -9.82 6.24
C ILE A 99 3.37 -9.56 5.73
N HIS A 100 3.68 -8.32 5.30
CA HIS A 100 5.00 -7.95 4.84
C HIS A 100 6.06 -8.00 5.96
N TYR A 101 5.81 -7.35 7.11
CA TYR A 101 6.80 -7.25 8.19
C TYR A 101 7.03 -8.56 8.97
N ALA A 102 6.08 -9.50 8.95
CA ALA A 102 6.30 -10.86 9.45
C ALA A 102 7.00 -11.79 8.42
N SER A 103 7.22 -11.35 7.17
CA SER A 103 7.78 -12.20 6.11
C SER A 103 9.31 -12.15 6.02
N PRO A 104 9.95 -13.11 5.31
CA PRO A 104 11.37 -13.02 4.94
C PRO A 104 11.74 -11.77 4.12
N ARG A 105 10.76 -11.02 3.59
CA ARG A 105 10.95 -9.78 2.83
C ARG A 105 10.78 -8.51 3.68
N ARG A 106 10.62 -8.59 5.01
CA ARG A 106 10.40 -7.44 5.92
C ARG A 106 11.43 -6.30 5.84
N ASP A 107 12.65 -6.61 5.39
CA ASP A 107 13.78 -5.67 5.25
C ASP A 107 13.94 -5.18 3.80
N ARG A 108 12.89 -5.29 2.97
CA ARG A 108 12.81 -4.94 1.54
C ARG A 108 11.68 -3.93 1.32
N PRO A 109 11.62 -3.20 0.20
CA PRO A 109 10.56 -2.22 -0.02
C PRO A 109 9.15 -2.85 0.00
N LEU A 110 8.25 -2.27 0.79
CA LEU A 110 6.81 -2.41 0.62
C LEU A 110 6.32 -1.20 -0.17
N ILE A 111 5.91 -1.42 -1.42
CA ILE A 111 5.31 -0.38 -2.26
C ILE A 111 3.80 -0.57 -2.25
N THR A 112 3.07 0.51 -1.99
CA THR A 112 1.61 0.54 -2.02
C THR A 112 1.10 1.20 -3.30
N LEU A 113 -0.03 0.70 -3.81
CA LEU A 113 -0.77 1.25 -4.94
C LEU A 113 -2.26 1.15 -4.62
N ASP A 114 -2.95 2.28 -4.55
CA ASP A 114 -4.42 2.31 -4.48
C ASP A 114 -4.96 2.52 -5.90
N CYS A 115 -5.85 1.63 -6.35
CA CYS A 115 -6.44 1.72 -7.67
C CYS A 115 -7.47 2.87 -7.83
N THR A 116 -8.00 3.43 -6.73
CA THR A 116 -8.99 4.51 -6.76
C THR A 116 -8.37 5.91 -6.85
N THR A 117 -7.19 6.13 -6.25
CA THR A 117 -6.50 7.44 -6.22
C THR A 117 -5.87 7.86 -7.56
N ILE A 118 -5.63 6.93 -8.51
CA ILE A 118 -4.91 7.23 -9.76
C ILE A 118 -5.87 7.13 -10.97
N PRO A 119 -5.99 8.18 -11.81
CA PRO A 119 -6.81 8.13 -13.02
C PRO A 119 -6.41 7.00 -13.98
N GLU A 120 -7.38 6.30 -14.58
CA GLU A 120 -7.14 5.08 -15.37
C GLU A 120 -6.07 5.27 -16.47
N GLY A 121 -6.13 6.39 -17.20
CA GLY A 121 -5.16 6.72 -18.26
C GLY A 121 -3.71 6.89 -17.79
N LEU A 122 -3.49 7.10 -16.48
CA LEU A 122 -2.17 7.15 -15.85
C LEU A 122 -1.80 5.84 -15.12
N MET A 123 -2.78 4.98 -14.82
CA MET A 123 -2.57 3.73 -14.07
C MET A 123 -1.54 2.80 -14.73
N GLU A 124 -1.58 2.66 -16.07
CA GLU A 124 -0.57 1.87 -16.79
C GLU A 124 0.86 2.43 -16.60
N SER A 125 0.98 3.76 -16.60
CA SER A 125 2.23 4.49 -16.43
C SER A 125 2.76 4.41 -14.99
N HIS A 126 1.86 4.36 -14.00
CA HIS A 126 2.21 4.15 -12.58
C HIS A 126 2.61 2.69 -12.29
N LEU A 127 1.93 1.71 -12.89
CA LEU A 127 2.26 0.29 -12.78
C LEU A 127 3.64 -0.02 -13.37
N PHE A 128 3.82 0.26 -14.66
CA PHE A 128 4.96 -0.24 -15.45
C PHE A 128 6.05 0.81 -15.71
N GLY A 129 5.82 2.08 -15.40
CA GLY A 129 6.72 3.17 -15.78
C GLY A 129 6.66 3.50 -17.26
N HIS A 130 7.35 4.54 -17.70
CA HIS A 130 7.37 4.96 -19.10
C HIS A 130 8.74 5.48 -19.54
N VAL A 131 9.02 5.33 -20.85
CA VAL A 131 10.13 6.03 -21.49
C VAL A 131 9.70 7.44 -21.93
N ARG A 132 10.67 8.35 -22.04
CA ARG A 132 10.44 9.69 -22.59
C ARG A 132 9.84 9.60 -23.99
N GLY A 133 8.76 10.33 -24.25
CA GLY A 133 8.03 10.34 -25.51
C GLY A 133 7.01 9.20 -25.69
N ALA A 134 6.78 8.34 -24.69
CA ALA A 134 5.84 7.22 -24.80
C ALA A 134 4.36 7.62 -25.02
N PHE A 135 3.97 8.82 -24.61
CA PHE A 135 2.64 9.41 -24.81
C PHE A 135 2.71 10.94 -24.73
N THR A 136 1.64 11.63 -25.11
CA THR A 136 1.52 13.10 -25.01
C THR A 136 1.59 13.55 -23.55
N GLY A 137 2.72 14.13 -23.14
CA GLY A 137 3.01 14.50 -21.74
C GLY A 137 4.13 13.69 -21.09
N ALA A 138 4.65 12.64 -21.74
CA ALA A 138 5.84 11.89 -21.29
C ALA A 138 7.14 12.68 -21.54
N THR A 139 7.31 13.82 -20.87
CA THR A 139 8.49 14.70 -20.98
C THR A 139 9.77 14.08 -20.43
N GLU A 140 9.63 13.18 -19.45
CA GLU A 140 10.71 12.53 -18.70
C GLU A 140 10.60 11.00 -18.79
N HIS A 141 11.47 10.28 -18.06
CA HIS A 141 11.45 8.83 -17.93
C HIS A 141 11.16 8.48 -16.46
N ARG A 142 10.17 7.61 -16.21
CA ARG A 142 9.69 7.28 -14.86
C ARG A 142 9.70 5.78 -14.62
N GLU A 143 10.18 5.37 -13.44
CA GLU A 143 10.03 4.00 -12.95
C GLU A 143 8.60 3.73 -12.46
N GLY A 144 8.09 2.53 -12.73
CA GLY A 144 6.79 2.08 -12.23
C GLY A 144 6.91 1.33 -10.91
N VAL A 145 5.79 1.12 -10.21
CA VAL A 145 5.79 0.40 -8.91
C VAL A 145 6.33 -1.03 -9.02
N PHE A 146 6.24 -1.69 -10.19
CA PHE A 146 6.89 -2.99 -10.42
C PHE A 146 8.43 -2.96 -10.41
N ALA A 147 9.05 -1.81 -10.72
CA ALA A 147 10.49 -1.62 -10.54
C ALA A 147 10.83 -1.30 -9.09
N LEU A 148 10.06 -0.40 -8.46
CA LEU A 148 10.28 0.06 -7.08
C LEU A 148 10.07 -1.05 -6.04
N ALA A 149 9.13 -1.97 -6.28
CA ALA A 149 8.83 -3.09 -5.40
C ALA A 149 9.83 -4.26 -5.52
N HIS A 150 10.82 -4.17 -6.41
CA HIS A 150 11.68 -5.30 -6.75
C HIS A 150 12.41 -5.88 -5.52
N THR A 151 12.39 -7.21 -5.39
CA THR A 151 12.82 -8.03 -4.24
C THR A 151 11.98 -7.88 -2.96
N GLY A 152 11.03 -6.96 -2.92
CA GLY A 152 10.14 -6.69 -1.79
C GLY A 152 8.71 -7.13 -2.03
N SER A 153 7.76 -6.28 -1.63
CA SER A 153 6.33 -6.55 -1.74
C SER A 153 5.60 -5.41 -2.45
N LEU A 154 4.67 -5.77 -3.32
CA LEU A 154 3.71 -4.84 -3.92
C LEU A 154 2.34 -5.09 -3.27
N PHE A 155 1.80 -4.06 -2.61
CA PHE A 155 0.42 -4.03 -2.15
C PHE A 155 -0.44 -3.26 -3.16
N ILE A 156 -1.51 -3.88 -3.66
CA ILE A 156 -2.52 -3.22 -4.50
C ILE A 156 -3.86 -3.21 -3.76
N ASP A 157 -4.33 -2.04 -3.33
CA ASP A 157 -5.68 -1.89 -2.76
C ASP A 157 -6.73 -1.59 -3.85
N GLU A 158 -7.96 -2.02 -3.58
CA GLU A 158 -9.10 -2.04 -4.49
C GLU A 158 -8.79 -2.59 -5.90
N LEU A 159 -8.15 -3.77 -5.92
CA LEU A 159 -7.79 -4.53 -7.14
C LEU A 159 -8.97 -4.70 -8.11
N GLY A 160 -10.20 -4.78 -7.59
CA GLY A 160 -11.44 -4.87 -8.36
C GLY A 160 -11.78 -3.63 -9.21
N GLU A 161 -10.99 -2.56 -9.16
CA GLU A 161 -11.09 -1.38 -10.05
C GLU A 161 -10.11 -1.41 -11.23
N LEU A 162 -9.22 -2.40 -11.33
CA LEU A 162 -8.35 -2.54 -12.50
C LEU A 162 -9.16 -2.86 -13.76
N SER A 163 -9.03 -2.05 -14.81
CA SER A 163 -9.71 -2.33 -16.08
C SER A 163 -9.15 -3.60 -16.77
N PRO A 164 -9.95 -4.31 -17.61
CA PRO A 164 -9.56 -5.63 -18.15
C PRO A 164 -8.22 -5.65 -18.92
N ARG A 165 -7.82 -4.52 -19.51
CA ARG A 165 -6.52 -4.33 -20.17
C ARG A 165 -5.35 -4.36 -19.19
N LEU A 166 -5.54 -3.77 -18.01
CA LEU A 166 -4.55 -3.78 -16.91
C LEU A 166 -4.52 -5.12 -16.21
N GLN A 167 -5.69 -5.76 -15.98
CA GLN A 167 -5.77 -7.13 -15.45
C GLN A 167 -4.94 -8.12 -16.29
N ALA A 168 -5.06 -8.06 -17.63
CA ALA A 168 -4.27 -8.91 -18.53
C ALA A 168 -2.75 -8.63 -18.47
N LYS A 169 -2.33 -7.37 -18.24
CA LYS A 169 -0.92 -7.02 -18.04
C LYS A 169 -0.40 -7.47 -16.68
N LEU A 170 -1.15 -7.27 -15.60
CA LEU A 170 -0.84 -7.75 -14.25
C LEU A 170 -0.65 -9.28 -14.26
N LEU A 171 -1.57 -10.02 -14.87
CA LEU A 171 -1.47 -11.47 -15.05
C LEU A 171 -0.16 -11.86 -15.74
N ARG A 172 0.22 -11.16 -16.82
CA ARG A 172 1.46 -11.44 -17.54
C ARG A 172 2.69 -11.29 -16.63
N VAL A 173 2.76 -10.21 -15.83
CA VAL A 173 3.89 -10.00 -14.90
C VAL A 173 3.92 -11.05 -13.79
N ILE A 174 2.76 -11.47 -13.25
CA ILE A 174 2.67 -12.55 -12.27
C ILE A 174 3.21 -13.87 -12.87
N GLN A 175 2.88 -14.16 -14.14
CA GLN A 175 3.30 -15.39 -14.83
C GLN A 175 4.79 -15.39 -15.23
N THR A 176 5.30 -14.33 -15.85
CA THR A 176 6.67 -14.31 -16.41
C THR A 176 7.72 -13.67 -15.50
N ARG A 177 7.31 -13.02 -14.41
CA ARG A 177 8.20 -12.17 -13.58
C ARG A 177 8.95 -11.11 -14.39
N GLU A 178 8.34 -10.67 -15.50
CA GLU A 178 8.91 -9.73 -16.47
C GLU A 178 7.83 -8.76 -16.96
N PHE A 179 8.19 -7.48 -17.11
CA PHE A 179 7.33 -6.41 -17.64
C PHE A 179 8.13 -5.48 -18.55
N SER A 180 7.44 -4.64 -19.33
CA SER A 180 8.08 -3.57 -20.13
C SER A 180 7.43 -2.23 -19.83
N LYS A 181 8.24 -1.16 -19.81
CA LYS A 181 7.76 0.23 -19.66
C LYS A 181 6.85 0.62 -20.82
N VAL A 182 5.88 1.53 -20.59
CA VAL A 182 5.08 2.12 -21.66
C VAL A 182 6.01 2.81 -22.66
N GLY A 183 5.85 2.48 -23.94
CA GLY A 183 6.74 2.90 -25.05
C GLY A 183 8.09 2.18 -25.14
N GLY A 184 8.42 1.29 -24.20
CA GLY A 184 9.67 0.52 -24.17
C GLY A 184 9.49 -0.93 -24.63
N THR A 185 10.44 -1.43 -25.42
CA THR A 185 10.45 -2.83 -25.90
C THR A 185 11.29 -3.77 -25.02
N LYS A 186 12.24 -3.25 -24.25
CA LYS A 186 13.14 -4.04 -23.40
C LYS A 186 12.39 -4.61 -22.18
N PRO A 187 12.35 -5.94 -21.97
CA PRO A 187 11.80 -6.52 -20.75
C PRO A 187 12.69 -6.24 -19.54
N ILE A 188 12.05 -6.07 -18.39
CA ILE A 188 12.63 -5.82 -17.07
C ILE A 188 12.12 -6.93 -16.16
N ARG A 189 13.03 -7.65 -15.51
CA ARG A 189 12.67 -8.67 -14.52
C ARG A 189 12.23 -8.01 -13.22
N THR A 190 11.18 -8.57 -12.61
CA THR A 190 10.82 -8.24 -11.23
C THR A 190 10.37 -9.48 -10.45
N ASP A 191 11.17 -9.82 -9.47
CA ASP A 191 10.76 -10.61 -8.32
C ASP A 191 10.02 -9.70 -7.33
N ILE A 192 8.81 -10.08 -6.94
CA ILE A 192 7.96 -9.41 -5.93
C ILE A 192 7.12 -10.44 -5.18
N ARG A 193 6.76 -10.17 -3.93
CA ARG A 193 5.56 -10.74 -3.32
C ARG A 193 4.36 -9.86 -3.65
N LEU A 194 3.26 -10.43 -4.15
CA LEU A 194 2.03 -9.69 -4.39
C LEU A 194 1.06 -9.84 -3.21
N ILE A 195 0.58 -8.73 -2.68
CA ILE A 195 -0.53 -8.64 -1.74
C ILE A 195 -1.60 -7.78 -2.41
N THR A 196 -2.84 -8.22 -2.43
CA THR A 196 -3.96 -7.46 -3.00
C THR A 196 -5.06 -7.28 -1.98
N ALA A 197 -5.82 -6.19 -2.07
CA ALA A 197 -7.04 -5.97 -1.31
C ALA A 197 -8.20 -5.56 -2.23
N THR A 198 -9.43 -5.84 -1.78
CA THR A 198 -10.66 -5.50 -2.52
C THR A 198 -11.88 -5.49 -1.59
N ASN A 199 -12.80 -4.55 -1.80
CA ASN A 199 -14.15 -4.59 -1.23
C ASN A 199 -15.13 -5.41 -2.10
N LYS A 200 -14.88 -5.51 -3.41
CA LYS A 200 -15.71 -6.27 -4.34
C LYS A 200 -15.58 -7.77 -4.12
N ASP A 201 -16.68 -8.47 -4.39
CA ASP A 201 -16.68 -9.91 -4.64
C ASP A 201 -16.08 -10.18 -6.01
N LEU A 202 -14.94 -10.88 -6.05
CA LEU A 202 -14.24 -11.22 -7.29
C LEU A 202 -14.85 -12.43 -8.00
N GLU A 203 -15.60 -13.30 -7.30
CA GLU A 203 -16.27 -14.45 -7.92
C GLU A 203 -17.51 -13.97 -8.70
N ALA A 204 -18.26 -13.03 -8.13
CA ALA A 204 -19.32 -12.30 -8.84
C ALA A 204 -18.76 -11.51 -10.03
N ALA A 205 -17.67 -10.76 -9.85
CA ALA A 205 -17.07 -9.98 -10.93
C ALA A 205 -16.50 -10.86 -12.07
N VAL A 206 -16.06 -12.10 -11.78
CA VAL A 206 -15.71 -13.09 -12.80
C VAL A 206 -16.95 -13.59 -13.54
N ALA A 207 -18.05 -13.89 -12.85
CA ALA A 207 -19.30 -14.31 -13.48
C ALA A 207 -19.94 -13.21 -14.36
N GLU A 208 -19.76 -11.94 -14.00
CA GLU A 208 -20.14 -10.76 -14.79
C GLU A 208 -19.18 -10.46 -15.96
N GLY A 209 -18.01 -11.10 -16.01
CA GLY A 209 -16.96 -10.83 -17.00
C GLY A 209 -16.23 -9.49 -16.81
N THR A 210 -16.44 -8.80 -15.69
CA THR A 210 -15.75 -7.55 -15.34
C THR A 210 -14.36 -7.80 -14.76
N PHE A 211 -14.15 -8.98 -14.17
CA PHE A 211 -12.84 -9.48 -13.72
C PHE A 211 -12.45 -10.77 -14.45
N ARG A 212 -11.16 -10.95 -14.73
CA ARG A 212 -10.65 -12.13 -15.42
C ARG A 212 -10.47 -13.33 -14.48
N GLU A 213 -11.09 -14.46 -14.84
CA GLU A 213 -10.94 -15.75 -14.15
C GLU A 213 -9.46 -16.19 -14.01
N ASP A 214 -8.67 -16.04 -15.08
CA ASP A 214 -7.25 -16.43 -15.09
C ASP A 214 -6.35 -15.56 -14.20
N LEU A 215 -6.80 -14.34 -13.87
CA LEU A 215 -6.20 -13.49 -12.83
C LEU A 215 -6.71 -13.86 -11.43
N TYR A 216 -8.01 -14.16 -11.28
CA TYR A 216 -8.62 -14.50 -9.99
C TYR A 216 -7.87 -15.63 -9.28
N TYR A 217 -7.73 -16.79 -9.93
CA TYR A 217 -6.99 -17.93 -9.38
C TYR A 217 -5.48 -17.71 -9.21
N ARG A 218 -4.93 -16.58 -9.67
CA ARG A 218 -3.52 -16.18 -9.48
C ARG A 218 -3.32 -15.15 -8.36
N VAL A 219 -4.33 -14.39 -7.99
CA VAL A 219 -4.27 -13.44 -6.85
C VAL A 219 -4.89 -14.03 -5.57
N ALA A 220 -6.01 -14.76 -5.70
CA ALA A 220 -6.76 -15.32 -4.57
C ALA A 220 -6.21 -16.65 -4.04
N VAL A 221 -4.90 -16.90 -4.16
CA VAL A 221 -4.24 -18.16 -3.74
C VAL A 221 -4.34 -18.38 -2.22
N PHE A 222 -4.29 -17.29 -1.44
CA PHE A 222 -4.62 -17.32 -0.02
C PHE A 222 -5.52 -16.13 0.30
N MET A 223 -6.77 -16.40 0.70
CA MET A 223 -7.74 -15.35 1.01
C MET A 223 -7.87 -15.12 2.53
N ILE A 224 -7.76 -13.86 2.94
CA ILE A 224 -8.09 -13.36 4.27
C ILE A 224 -9.36 -12.52 4.13
N LYS A 225 -10.44 -12.92 4.79
CA LYS A 225 -11.67 -12.11 4.88
C LYS A 225 -11.62 -11.30 6.17
N VAL A 226 -11.81 -9.99 6.08
CA VAL A 226 -11.75 -9.04 7.20
C VAL A 226 -13.17 -8.67 7.61
N PRO A 227 -13.59 -8.94 8.87
CA PRO A 227 -14.95 -8.63 9.33
C PRO A 227 -15.16 -7.12 9.40
N ALA A 228 -16.36 -6.69 9.00
CA ALA A 228 -16.82 -5.34 9.20
C ALA A 228 -16.95 -5.05 10.71
N LEU A 229 -16.87 -3.78 11.13
CA LEU A 229 -16.84 -3.45 12.56
C LEU A 229 -18.11 -3.90 13.32
N ARG A 230 -19.25 -3.97 12.61
CA ARG A 230 -20.53 -4.54 13.10
C ARG A 230 -20.47 -6.04 13.46
N GLU A 231 -19.53 -6.80 12.88
CA GLU A 231 -19.35 -8.24 13.08
C GLU A 231 -18.36 -8.56 14.20
N ARG A 232 -17.79 -7.53 14.84
CA ARG A 232 -16.82 -7.61 15.95
C ARG A 232 -16.99 -6.41 16.90
N PRO A 233 -18.17 -6.27 17.55
CA PRO A 233 -18.45 -5.15 18.45
C PRO A 233 -17.51 -5.09 19.66
N GLU A 234 -16.86 -6.20 20.01
CA GLU A 234 -15.87 -6.31 21.09
C GLU A 234 -14.64 -5.42 20.84
N ASP A 235 -14.27 -5.17 19.58
CA ASP A 235 -13.12 -4.32 19.24
C ASP A 235 -13.42 -2.81 19.38
N ILE A 236 -14.71 -2.41 19.45
CA ILE A 236 -15.13 -1.00 19.43
C ILE A 236 -14.57 -0.20 20.61
N PRO A 237 -14.63 -0.67 21.88
CA PRO A 237 -14.04 0.06 23.01
C PRO A 237 -12.53 0.27 22.88
N HIS A 238 -11.80 -0.71 22.32
CA HIS A 238 -10.34 -0.67 22.14
C HIS A 238 -9.96 0.33 21.03
N LEU A 239 -10.76 0.39 19.95
CA LEU A 239 -10.63 1.40 18.90
C LEU A 239 -10.94 2.81 19.42
N VAL A 240 -11.99 2.98 20.22
CA VAL A 240 -12.35 4.28 20.82
C VAL A 240 -11.25 4.77 21.76
N ASP A 241 -10.74 3.94 22.66
CA ASP A 241 -9.61 4.28 23.54
C ASP A 241 -8.34 4.64 22.76
N HIS A 242 -7.99 3.89 21.70
CA HIS A 242 -6.88 4.23 20.82
C HIS A 242 -7.06 5.60 20.16
N PHE A 243 -8.21 5.87 19.53
CA PHE A 243 -8.44 7.13 18.84
C PHE A 243 -8.51 8.31 19.82
N LEU A 244 -9.11 8.14 20.99
CA LEU A 244 -9.08 9.16 22.05
C LEU A 244 -7.64 9.50 22.44
N ARG A 245 -6.78 8.49 22.73
CA ARG A 245 -5.37 8.72 23.06
C ARG A 245 -4.58 9.36 21.91
N ARG A 246 -4.88 8.98 20.66
CA ARG A 246 -4.21 9.49 19.46
C ARG A 246 -4.55 10.94 19.16
N PHE A 247 -5.81 11.36 19.37
CA PHE A 247 -6.27 12.72 19.08
C PHE A 247 -6.19 13.67 20.29
N ALA A 248 -6.25 13.18 21.53
CA ALA A 248 -6.05 13.99 22.74
C ALA A 248 -4.60 14.44 22.97
N GLY A 249 -3.66 13.99 22.13
CA GLY A 249 -2.29 14.55 22.05
C GLY A 249 -2.08 15.52 20.89
N LEU A 250 -3.14 15.92 20.18
CA LEU A 250 -3.13 16.84 19.03
C LEU A 250 -3.90 18.14 19.30
N TYR A 251 -4.38 18.33 20.53
CA TYR A 251 -5.12 19.50 21.04
C TYR A 251 -4.69 19.81 22.48
#